data_AF-A0A7W7D2E4-F1
#
_entry.id   AF-A0A7W7D2E4-F1
#
_cell.length_a   1.000
_cell.length_b   1.000
_cell.length_c   1.000
_cell.angle_alpha   90.00
_cell.angle_beta   90.00
_cell.angle_gamma   90.00
#
_symmetry.space_group_name_H-M   'P 1'
#
loop_
_entity.id
_entity.type
_entity.pdbx_description
1 polymer ?
#
loop_
_entity_poly.entity_id
_entity_poly.type
_entity_poly.pdbx_seq_one_letter_code
_entity_poly.pdbx_strand_id
1 'polypeptide(L)'
;MHPTNGHGGPGSGPRETPPHDSGDPNGPTAPRPRQTGRPLPGRAPESRRDPARDAPGESPRLKHGPRSGAEGARTPSADGDPDRTRRTTPPRRSSREPRPRPEARPPYASPGAGPYVPPSYPPPGPPLAPYTAPSSPAGPYHGPHGGPHGGPHGGQPPFPPPKSDTAGSIVWALAPILTCGAATPFTIGWAAAKLRSTMLAISAALYGLGMIAFVAAVAGDGSDMLELLGMLGSGGSWIGGFVHSLIIRKRVFSSSETPNDYAIAAAQQRRQLRQQARELAENDPALARELRIGRPDLPRTYDDGGLVDVNHAPAEVIAGLPGMNGQLARRVVEARVEMGGFVSAEDVSIALDLPPRLTADLVELTIYLP
;
A
#
# COMPACT_ATOMS: atom_id res chain seq x y z
N MET A 1 -26.11 -18.83 -58.26
CA MET A 1 -25.29 -18.48 -59.44
C MET A 1 -25.59 -17.03 -59.77
N HIS A 2 -24.66 -16.14 -59.44
CA HIS A 2 -24.76 -14.69 -59.65
C HIS A 2 -24.14 -14.31 -61.01
N PRO A 3 -24.72 -13.35 -61.74
CA PRO A 3 -24.00 -12.53 -62.70
C PRO A 3 -23.72 -11.13 -62.09
N THR A 4 -22.63 -10.48 -62.50
CA THR A 4 -22.62 -9.03 -62.84
C THR A 4 -21.28 -8.58 -63.45
N ASN A 5 -21.44 -7.67 -64.40
CA ASN A 5 -20.48 -6.96 -65.23
C ASN A 5 -19.58 -5.95 -64.47
N GLY A 6 -18.33 -5.80 -64.90
CA GLY A 6 -17.88 -4.73 -65.82
C GLY A 6 -17.78 -3.26 -65.36
N HIS A 7 -16.67 -2.63 -65.77
CA HIS A 7 -16.28 -1.19 -65.84
C HIS A 7 -15.75 -0.54 -64.54
N GLY A 8 -14.71 0.30 -64.52
CA GLY A 8 -13.88 0.91 -65.57
C GLY A 8 -13.53 2.36 -65.20
N GLY A 9 -12.23 2.67 -65.04
CA GLY A 9 -11.67 4.00 -65.34
C GLY A 9 -11.26 4.93 -64.15
N PRO A 10 -10.05 5.55 -64.19
CA PRO A 10 -9.52 6.48 -63.19
C PRO A 10 -9.72 7.97 -63.59
N GLY A 11 -9.70 8.89 -62.61
CA GLY A 11 -9.80 10.34 -62.85
C GLY A 11 -8.94 11.17 -61.89
N SER A 12 -8.17 12.09 -62.46
CA SER A 12 -7.11 12.90 -61.86
C SER A 12 -7.39 14.42 -62.01
N GLY A 13 -7.22 15.19 -60.92
CA GLY A 13 -6.91 16.64 -60.87
C GLY A 13 -8.06 17.66 -61.12
N PRO A 14 -7.89 18.98 -60.83
CA PRO A 14 -6.66 19.71 -60.44
C PRO A 14 -6.78 20.70 -59.23
N ARG A 15 -5.63 21.32 -58.90
CA ARG A 15 -5.39 22.45 -57.97
C ARG A 15 -5.71 23.80 -58.62
N GLU A 16 -6.27 24.76 -57.85
CA GLU A 16 -6.08 26.21 -58.04
C GLU A 16 -6.13 26.95 -56.68
N THR A 17 -5.31 28.01 -56.56
CA THR A 17 -5.16 29.03 -55.50
C THR A 17 -5.14 30.41 -56.18
N PRO A 18 -5.10 31.58 -55.50
CA PRO A 18 -5.76 32.13 -54.29
C PRO A 18 -6.54 33.44 -54.63
N PRO A 19 -6.92 34.28 -53.64
CA PRO A 19 -6.28 35.61 -53.63
C PRO A 19 -5.90 36.18 -52.25
N HIS A 20 -5.18 37.29 -52.35
CA HIS A 20 -4.42 38.10 -51.40
C HIS A 20 -5.27 39.15 -50.64
N ASP A 21 -4.62 39.84 -49.69
CA ASP A 21 -5.03 41.05 -48.92
C ASP A 21 -5.98 40.84 -47.73
N SER A 22 -5.85 41.52 -46.58
CA SER A 22 -5.09 42.73 -46.20
C SER A 22 -4.88 42.74 -44.67
N GLY A 23 -3.88 43.49 -44.20
CA GLY A 23 -3.47 43.53 -42.79
C GLY A 23 -4.47 44.16 -41.82
N ASP A 24 -4.39 43.74 -40.57
CA ASP A 24 -4.83 44.52 -39.40
C ASP A 24 -3.83 44.27 -38.25
N PRO A 25 -3.07 45.28 -37.80
CA PRO A 25 -2.06 45.14 -36.76
C PRO A 25 -2.57 45.72 -35.44
N ASN A 26 -3.48 45.06 -34.73
CA ASN A 26 -3.79 45.35 -33.32
C ASN A 26 -4.68 44.27 -32.68
N GLY A 27 -4.11 43.43 -31.80
CA GLY A 27 -4.89 42.49 -30.98
C GLY A 27 -4.01 41.68 -30.02
N PRO A 28 -4.49 41.32 -28.82
CA PRO A 28 -3.79 41.67 -27.59
C PRO A 28 -2.79 40.63 -27.05
N THR A 29 -1.79 41.22 -26.39
CA THR A 29 -0.72 40.68 -25.56
C THR A 29 -1.12 39.48 -24.67
N ALA A 30 -0.46 38.34 -24.89
CA ALA A 30 -0.48 37.20 -23.98
C ALA A 30 0.31 37.49 -22.69
N PRO A 31 -0.11 36.98 -21.52
CA PRO A 31 0.55 37.24 -20.25
C PRO A 31 1.86 36.43 -20.09
N ARG A 32 2.93 37.12 -19.69
CA ARG A 32 4.18 36.52 -19.22
C ARG A 32 4.00 35.89 -17.82
N PRO A 33 4.57 34.71 -17.54
CA PRO A 33 4.66 34.20 -16.17
C PRO A 33 5.85 34.84 -15.43
N ARG A 34 5.60 35.46 -14.27
CA ARG A 34 6.64 35.92 -13.34
C ARG A 34 6.83 34.93 -12.19
N GLN A 35 7.99 34.28 -12.23
CA GLN A 35 8.91 33.97 -11.14
C GLN A 35 8.35 33.91 -9.70
N THR A 36 8.25 32.70 -9.16
CA THR A 36 8.33 32.44 -7.72
C THR A 36 9.69 31.82 -7.37
N GLY A 37 10.24 32.30 -6.26
CA GLY A 37 11.63 32.19 -5.88
C GLY A 37 12.11 30.79 -5.49
N ARG A 38 13.42 30.67 -5.62
CA ARG A 38 14.31 29.58 -5.23
C ARG A 38 14.56 29.64 -3.71
N PRO A 39 14.43 28.55 -2.94
CA PRO A 39 15.06 28.42 -1.62
C PRO A 39 16.40 27.66 -1.75
N LEU A 40 17.44 28.18 -1.12
CA LEU A 40 18.70 27.48 -0.85
C LEU A 40 18.78 27.11 0.66
N PRO A 41 19.69 26.18 1.05
CA PRO A 41 19.42 25.13 2.04
C PRO A 41 20.13 25.32 3.39
N GLY A 42 19.70 24.53 4.38
CA GLY A 42 20.60 24.04 5.43
C GLY A 42 20.13 24.24 6.88
N ARG A 43 19.64 23.15 7.50
CA ARG A 43 20.21 22.54 8.73
C ARG A 43 19.29 21.43 9.23
N ALA A 44 19.86 20.26 9.50
CA ALA A 44 19.27 19.20 10.31
C ALA A 44 20.11 19.06 11.62
N PRO A 45 19.79 18.15 12.54
CA PRO A 45 18.92 18.41 13.69
C PRO A 45 19.68 18.26 15.02
N GLU A 46 19.23 18.93 16.08
CA GLU A 46 19.71 18.67 17.44
C GLU A 46 18.59 18.19 18.36
N SER A 47 18.90 17.07 19.01
CA SER A 47 18.18 16.41 20.08
C SER A 47 18.13 17.25 21.36
N ARG A 48 17.02 17.22 22.10
CA ARG A 48 16.94 16.79 23.51
C ARG A 48 15.65 17.26 24.22
N ARG A 49 15.00 16.25 24.81
CA ARG A 49 14.44 16.16 26.17
C ARG A 49 13.25 17.04 26.57
N ASP A 50 12.25 16.33 27.10
CA ASP A 50 11.19 16.76 28.01
C ASP A 50 11.68 17.72 29.11
N PRO A 51 10.77 18.57 29.63
CA PRO A 51 10.18 18.19 30.91
C PRO A 51 8.69 18.54 31.10
N ALA A 52 8.02 17.61 31.79
CA ALA A 52 7.13 17.78 32.94
C ALA A 52 6.08 18.92 32.96
N ARG A 53 4.82 18.47 33.01
CA ARG A 53 3.66 19.11 33.64
C ARG A 53 3.94 19.37 35.13
N ASP A 54 3.63 20.57 35.62
CA ASP A 54 2.69 20.78 36.74
C ASP A 54 2.52 22.26 37.11
N ALA A 55 1.24 22.67 37.18
CA ALA A 55 0.65 23.64 38.11
C ALA A 55 0.93 25.17 37.89
N PRO A 56 0.16 26.07 38.56
CA PRO A 56 -1.09 26.60 38.02
C PRO A 56 -1.14 28.13 37.96
N GLY A 57 -2.20 28.63 37.32
CA GLY A 57 -2.42 30.03 37.02
C GLY A 57 -2.73 30.95 38.21
N GLU A 58 -2.29 32.19 38.03
CA GLU A 58 -2.78 33.40 38.70
C GLU A 58 -3.18 34.39 37.60
N SER A 59 -4.43 34.86 37.64
CA SER A 59 -4.89 36.03 36.89
C SER A 59 -4.71 37.29 37.74
N PRO A 60 -4.60 38.50 37.15
CA PRO A 60 -5.80 39.35 37.22
C PRO A 60 -6.01 40.37 36.08
N ARG A 61 -7.30 40.58 35.79
CA ARG A 61 -8.00 41.86 35.48
C ARG A 61 -7.53 42.72 34.28
N LEU A 62 -8.48 43.09 33.41
CA LEU A 62 -9.14 44.41 33.44
C LEU A 62 -10.28 44.57 32.39
N LYS A 63 -11.41 45.09 32.90
CA LYS A 63 -12.37 46.05 32.29
C LYS A 63 -13.13 45.67 31.00
N HIS A 64 -14.43 45.39 31.15
CA HIS A 64 -15.47 45.85 30.23
C HIS A 64 -16.69 46.39 31.01
N GLY A 65 -17.31 47.43 30.44
CA GLY A 65 -18.39 48.25 30.98
C GLY A 65 -19.81 47.69 30.78
N PRO A 66 -20.88 48.49 31.02
CA PRO A 66 -22.02 48.03 31.84
C PRO A 66 -23.41 48.09 31.18
N ARG A 67 -24.42 47.72 32.01
CA ARG A 67 -25.91 47.83 31.92
C ARG A 67 -26.60 46.57 31.36
N SER A 68 -27.72 46.08 31.87
CA SER A 68 -28.82 46.54 32.76
C SER A 68 -29.47 45.26 33.35
N GLY A 69 -29.98 45.16 34.58
CA GLY A 69 -31.12 45.88 35.19
C GLY A 69 -32.13 44.83 35.72
N ALA A 70 -32.78 45.12 36.86
CA ALA A 70 -33.93 44.44 37.48
C ALA A 70 -33.68 43.03 38.11
N GLU A 71 -34.27 42.59 39.23
CA GLU A 71 -35.00 43.16 40.38
C GLU A 71 -35.32 41.97 41.32
N GLY A 72 -35.53 42.21 42.62
CA GLY A 72 -36.32 41.35 43.53
C GLY A 72 -35.61 40.11 44.14
N ALA A 73 -35.05 40.12 45.35
CA ALA A 73 -35.66 40.21 46.68
C ALA A 73 -36.15 38.87 47.30
N ARG A 74 -35.40 38.46 48.35
CA ARG A 74 -35.81 37.96 49.69
C ARG A 74 -36.66 36.68 49.84
N THR A 75 -36.00 35.62 50.38
CA THR A 75 -36.20 34.87 51.67
C THR A 75 -37.54 34.97 52.44
N PRO A 76 -37.89 34.12 53.46
CA PRO A 76 -37.13 33.07 54.20
C PRO A 76 -37.96 31.81 54.62
N SER A 77 -37.33 30.93 55.43
CA SER A 77 -37.86 30.14 56.59
C SER A 77 -37.47 28.66 56.50
N ALA A 78 -36.56 28.13 57.34
CA ALA A 78 -36.60 27.88 58.79
C ALA A 78 -37.14 26.47 59.11
N ASP A 79 -36.26 25.58 59.60
CA ASP A 79 -36.42 24.81 60.86
C ASP A 79 -35.48 23.58 60.93
N GLY A 80 -34.93 23.33 62.11
CA GLY A 80 -34.49 21.98 62.54
C GLY A 80 -33.01 21.80 62.93
N ASP A 81 -32.70 22.11 64.18
CA ASP A 81 -31.44 21.96 64.93
C ASP A 81 -31.21 20.47 65.40
N PRO A 82 -30.20 20.10 66.24
CA PRO A 82 -28.94 19.49 65.83
C PRO A 82 -28.61 18.18 66.60
N ASP A 83 -27.33 17.78 66.55
CA ASP A 83 -26.60 17.00 67.57
C ASP A 83 -26.30 15.51 67.27
N ARG A 84 -25.09 15.26 66.75
CA ARG A 84 -24.12 14.41 67.47
C ARG A 84 -22.71 14.53 66.89
N THR A 85 -21.82 15.06 67.70
CA THR A 85 -20.38 15.13 67.43
C THR A 85 -19.61 14.02 68.17
N ARG A 86 -18.40 13.77 67.64
CA ARG A 86 -17.13 13.35 68.28
C ARG A 86 -16.71 11.88 68.29
N ARG A 87 -15.58 11.68 67.57
CA ARG A 87 -14.24 11.13 67.98
C ARG A 87 -14.23 9.69 68.49
N THR A 88 -13.34 8.80 68.06
CA THR A 88 -11.86 8.88 68.21
C THR A 88 -11.14 7.83 67.36
N THR A 89 -10.03 8.21 66.72
CA THR A 89 -8.81 7.40 66.44
C THR A 89 -7.98 7.32 67.74
N PRO A 90 -7.03 6.39 68.06
CA PRO A 90 -5.99 5.72 67.22
C PRO A 90 -5.61 4.30 67.79
N PRO A 91 -4.36 3.74 67.80
CA PRO A 91 -3.10 3.95 67.05
C PRO A 91 -2.44 2.67 66.48
N ARG A 92 -1.24 2.87 65.90
CA ARG A 92 -0.29 1.96 65.27
C ARG A 92 0.82 1.53 66.27
N ARG A 93 1.13 0.24 66.44
CA ARG A 93 2.52 -0.25 66.73
C ARG A 93 2.71 -1.76 66.59
N SER A 94 3.93 -2.10 66.18
CA SER A 94 4.57 -3.39 65.88
C SER A 94 4.83 -4.30 67.09
N SER A 95 4.90 -5.63 66.87
CA SER A 95 6.12 -6.48 66.99
C SER A 95 5.82 -7.99 66.98
N ARG A 96 6.60 -8.74 66.17
CA ARG A 96 7.11 -10.13 66.32
C ARG A 96 6.18 -11.25 66.83
N GLU A 97 5.91 -12.23 65.95
CA GLU A 97 6.32 -13.64 66.15
C GLU A 97 6.29 -14.43 64.81
N PRO A 98 7.22 -15.37 64.53
CA PRO A 98 7.32 -16.06 63.24
C PRO A 98 6.43 -17.30 63.18
N ARG A 99 5.53 -17.38 62.19
CA ARG A 99 4.77 -18.60 61.87
C ARG A 99 5.49 -19.46 60.82
N PRO A 100 5.35 -20.80 60.92
CA PRO A 100 6.17 -21.77 60.18
C PRO A 100 5.84 -21.81 58.67
N ARG A 101 6.88 -22.07 57.87
CA ARG A 101 6.80 -22.33 56.42
C ARG A 101 5.90 -23.55 56.14
N PRO A 102 4.92 -23.46 55.23
CA PRO A 102 4.29 -24.64 54.66
C PRO A 102 5.29 -25.34 53.74
N GLU A 103 5.58 -26.61 54.04
CA GLU A 103 6.33 -27.51 53.17
C GLU A 103 5.61 -27.68 51.82
N ALA A 104 6.41 -27.61 50.75
CA ALA A 104 5.96 -27.81 49.39
C ALA A 104 5.44 -29.24 49.23
N ARG A 105 4.15 -29.38 48.92
CA ARG A 105 3.57 -30.64 48.42
C ARG A 105 4.20 -30.99 47.07
N PRO A 106 4.70 -32.22 46.88
CA PRO A 106 5.09 -32.70 45.55
C PRO A 106 3.85 -32.92 44.67
N PRO A 107 3.92 -32.62 43.37
CA PRO A 107 2.82 -32.91 42.45
C PRO A 107 2.75 -34.42 42.14
N TYR A 108 1.56 -34.98 42.36
CA TYR A 108 1.02 -36.23 41.79
C TYR A 108 2.01 -37.33 41.40
N ALA A 109 2.21 -38.29 42.31
CA ALA A 109 2.58 -39.65 41.93
C ALA A 109 1.32 -40.37 41.41
N SER A 110 1.27 -40.64 40.10
CA SER A 110 0.35 -41.63 39.54
C SER A 110 0.84 -43.05 39.90
N PRO A 111 0.01 -43.91 40.50
CA PRO A 111 0.35 -45.32 40.69
C PRO A 111 0.14 -46.06 39.36
N GLY A 112 1.22 -46.56 38.75
CA GLY A 112 1.11 -47.42 37.56
C GLY A 112 2.30 -47.48 36.59
N ALA A 113 3.45 -46.87 36.87
CA ALA A 113 4.62 -46.97 35.99
C ALA A 113 5.46 -48.20 36.35
N GLY A 114 5.27 -49.30 35.61
CA GLY A 114 6.27 -50.36 35.51
C GLY A 114 7.58 -49.85 34.87
N PRO A 115 8.68 -50.62 34.96
CA PRO A 115 9.98 -50.18 34.47
C PRO A 115 9.94 -49.86 32.97
N TYR A 116 10.40 -48.66 32.63
CA TYR A 116 10.52 -48.16 31.26
C TYR A 116 11.52 -49.00 30.47
N VAL A 117 11.04 -49.75 29.48
CA VAL A 117 11.86 -50.40 28.47
C VAL A 117 11.96 -49.43 27.28
N PRO A 118 13.15 -48.93 26.91
CA PRO A 118 13.28 -48.08 25.74
C PRO A 118 12.96 -48.87 24.46
N PRO A 119 12.26 -48.27 23.47
CA PRO A 119 12.01 -48.94 22.20
C PRO A 119 13.32 -49.21 21.47
N SER A 120 13.50 -50.45 21.04
CA SER A 120 14.62 -50.89 20.21
C SER A 120 14.53 -50.20 18.85
N TYR A 121 15.52 -49.38 18.50
CA TYR A 121 15.63 -48.86 17.14
C TYR A 121 15.87 -50.02 16.17
N PRO A 122 15.09 -50.15 15.08
CA PRO A 122 15.47 -51.05 14.00
C PRO A 122 16.77 -50.55 13.35
N PRO A 123 17.67 -51.45 12.91
CA PRO A 123 18.89 -51.05 12.24
C PRO A 123 18.59 -50.27 10.94
N PRO A 124 19.49 -49.37 10.52
CA PRO A 124 19.31 -48.62 9.28
C PRO A 124 19.18 -49.56 8.09
N GLY A 125 18.10 -49.41 7.34
CA GLY A 125 17.89 -50.15 6.09
C GLY A 125 18.94 -49.78 5.02
N PRO A 126 19.13 -50.62 4.00
CA PRO A 126 20.08 -50.35 2.93
C PRO A 126 19.73 -49.04 2.18
N PRO A 127 20.73 -48.36 1.60
CA PRO A 127 20.51 -47.10 0.90
C PRO A 127 19.50 -47.28 -0.24
N LEU A 128 18.48 -46.42 -0.27
CA LEU A 128 17.51 -46.34 -1.35
C LEU A 128 18.25 -46.09 -2.67
N ALA A 129 18.00 -46.95 -3.65
CA ALA A 129 18.48 -46.77 -5.02
C ALA A 129 18.01 -45.41 -5.58
N PRO A 130 18.80 -44.75 -6.44
CA PRO A 130 18.40 -43.49 -7.05
C PRO A 130 17.08 -43.68 -7.82
N TYR A 131 16.09 -42.85 -7.46
CA TYR A 131 14.79 -42.81 -8.12
C TYR A 131 14.97 -42.43 -9.58
N THR A 132 14.93 -43.42 -10.47
CA THR A 132 14.79 -43.21 -11.91
C THR A 132 13.30 -43.11 -12.19
N ALA A 133 12.85 -41.92 -12.61
CA ALA A 133 11.47 -41.71 -13.01
C ALA A 133 11.12 -42.68 -14.17
N PRO A 134 9.97 -43.37 -14.15
CA PRO A 134 9.55 -44.16 -15.29
C PRO A 134 9.25 -43.23 -16.47
N SER A 135 10.00 -43.39 -17.55
CA SER A 135 9.68 -42.84 -18.86
C SER A 135 8.37 -43.47 -19.36
N SER A 136 7.27 -42.72 -19.25
CA SER A 136 6.01 -43.12 -19.87
C SER A 136 6.11 -42.95 -21.40
N PRO A 137 5.69 -43.95 -22.20
CA PRO A 137 5.71 -43.84 -23.65
C PRO A 137 4.67 -42.81 -24.12
N ALA A 138 5.06 -41.97 -25.08
CA ALA A 138 4.19 -41.01 -25.73
C ALA A 138 3.09 -41.72 -26.53
N GLY A 139 1.93 -41.93 -25.90
CA GLY A 139 0.68 -42.29 -26.56
C GLY A 139 -0.15 -41.04 -26.87
N PRO A 140 -0.93 -41.02 -27.96
CA PRO A 140 -1.76 -39.87 -28.31
C PRO A 140 -2.94 -39.76 -27.33
N TYR A 141 -2.99 -38.65 -26.59
CA TYR A 141 -4.10 -38.30 -25.72
C TYR A 141 -5.38 -38.07 -26.54
N HIS A 142 -6.27 -39.07 -26.55
CA HIS A 142 -7.69 -38.81 -26.68
C HIS A 142 -8.23 -38.44 -25.29
N GLY A 143 -8.47 -37.14 -25.08
CA GLY A 143 -9.16 -36.64 -23.89
C GLY A 143 -10.64 -37.05 -23.90
N PRO A 144 -11.27 -37.29 -22.74
CA PRO A 144 -12.67 -37.64 -22.66
C PRO A 144 -13.54 -36.42 -22.98
N HIS A 145 -14.49 -36.59 -23.90
CA HIS A 145 -15.57 -35.65 -24.15
C HIS A 145 -16.45 -35.48 -22.90
N GLY A 146 -16.18 -34.43 -22.11
CA GLY A 146 -17.10 -33.86 -21.13
C GLY A 146 -17.83 -32.65 -21.73
N GLY A 147 -19.15 -32.59 -21.55
CA GLY A 147 -20.08 -31.71 -22.25
C GLY A 147 -19.97 -30.19 -22.03
N PRO A 148 -20.86 -29.41 -22.66
CA PRO A 148 -20.80 -27.96 -22.73
C PRO A 148 -21.44 -27.31 -21.49
N HIS A 149 -20.74 -27.29 -20.36
CA HIS A 149 -21.05 -26.39 -19.24
C HIS A 149 -19.79 -25.71 -18.74
N GLY A 150 -19.23 -24.84 -19.58
CA GLY A 150 -18.29 -23.82 -19.14
C GLY A 150 -19.05 -22.72 -18.41
N GLY A 151 -19.08 -22.79 -17.08
CA GLY A 151 -19.40 -21.62 -16.27
C GLY A 151 -18.35 -20.53 -16.53
N PRO A 152 -18.71 -19.24 -16.53
CA PRO A 152 -17.75 -18.17 -16.70
C PRO A 152 -16.87 -18.12 -15.44
N HIS A 153 -15.78 -18.87 -15.43
CA HIS A 153 -14.63 -18.50 -14.61
C HIS A 153 -14.20 -17.12 -15.09
N GLY A 154 -14.62 -16.08 -14.35
CA GLY A 154 -14.16 -14.73 -14.53
C GLY A 154 -12.64 -14.75 -14.48
N GLY A 155 -12.01 -14.76 -15.65
CA GLY A 155 -10.57 -14.80 -15.78
C GLY A 155 -10.03 -13.64 -14.97
N GLN A 156 -9.21 -13.94 -13.95
CA GLN A 156 -8.42 -12.91 -13.31
C GLN A 156 -7.68 -12.19 -14.45
N PRO A 157 -7.88 -10.86 -14.64
CA PRO A 157 -7.11 -10.15 -15.63
C PRO A 157 -5.62 -10.36 -15.31
N PRO A 158 -4.78 -10.66 -16.33
CA PRO A 158 -3.37 -10.91 -16.12
C PRO A 158 -2.75 -9.71 -15.39
N PHE A 159 -1.97 -10.01 -14.35
CA PHE A 159 -1.29 -9.01 -13.54
C PHE A 159 -0.56 -8.01 -14.45
N PRO A 160 -0.82 -6.69 -14.34
CA PRO A 160 -0.05 -5.73 -15.10
C PRO A 160 1.42 -5.87 -14.65
N PRO A 161 2.37 -6.03 -15.58
CA PRO A 161 3.78 -6.10 -15.21
C PRO A 161 4.19 -4.82 -14.49
N PRO A 162 5.19 -4.88 -13.59
CA PRO A 162 5.78 -3.69 -12.97
C PRO A 162 6.05 -2.61 -14.02
N LYS A 163 5.55 -1.40 -13.77
CA LYS A 163 5.96 -0.23 -14.56
C LYS A 163 7.42 0.04 -14.25
N SER A 164 8.33 -0.41 -15.09
CA SER A 164 9.74 -0.06 -14.96
C SER A 164 9.90 1.43 -15.28
N ASP A 165 10.40 2.22 -14.33
CA ASP A 165 10.81 3.61 -14.59
C ASP A 165 12.11 3.63 -15.40
N THR A 166 11.99 3.24 -16.67
CA THR A 166 13.11 3.11 -17.61
C THR A 166 13.76 4.47 -17.85
N ALA A 167 12.97 5.55 -17.88
CA ALA A 167 13.45 6.90 -18.11
C ALA A 167 14.32 7.40 -16.95
N GLY A 168 13.85 7.30 -15.70
CA GLY A 168 14.63 7.68 -14.52
C GLY A 168 15.93 6.89 -14.41
N SER A 169 15.89 5.60 -14.76
CA SER A 169 17.06 4.72 -14.76
C SER A 169 18.12 5.10 -15.83
N ILE A 170 17.69 5.57 -17.01
CA ILE A 170 18.61 6.06 -18.05
C ILE A 170 19.25 7.38 -17.64
N VAL A 171 18.45 8.34 -17.17
CA VAL A 171 18.93 9.66 -16.75
C VAL A 171 19.96 9.52 -15.62
N TRP A 172 19.68 8.68 -14.64
CA TRP A 172 20.62 8.39 -13.56
C TRP A 172 21.93 7.78 -14.07
N ALA A 173 21.87 6.84 -15.01
CA ALA A 173 23.07 6.19 -15.55
C ALA A 173 23.92 7.11 -16.44
N LEU A 174 23.30 8.12 -17.07
CA LEU A 174 23.99 9.14 -17.87
C LEU A 174 24.53 10.30 -17.02
N ALA A 175 24.15 10.42 -15.74
CA ALA A 175 24.60 11.52 -14.90
C ALA A 175 26.13 11.68 -14.84
N PRO A 176 26.94 10.61 -14.73
CA PRO A 176 28.41 10.72 -14.81
C PRO A 176 28.90 11.33 -16.13
N ILE A 177 28.36 10.91 -17.28
CA ILE A 177 28.85 11.42 -18.57
C ILE A 177 28.44 12.89 -18.79
N LEU A 178 27.21 13.27 -18.38
CA LEU A 178 26.68 14.62 -18.52
C LEU A 178 27.34 15.64 -17.59
N THR A 179 27.93 15.18 -16.48
CA THR A 179 28.59 16.03 -15.49
C THR A 179 30.11 15.93 -15.53
N CYS A 180 30.67 15.39 -16.62
CA CYS A 180 32.11 15.17 -16.77
C CYS A 180 32.74 14.39 -15.60
N GLY A 181 32.00 13.42 -15.04
CA GLY A 181 32.42 12.58 -13.92
C GLY A 181 32.09 13.13 -12.52
N ALA A 182 31.60 14.38 -12.40
CA ALA A 182 31.28 14.99 -11.10
C ALA A 182 30.18 14.24 -10.32
N ALA A 183 29.19 13.68 -11.02
CA ALA A 183 28.10 12.93 -10.40
C ALA A 183 28.49 11.49 -9.98
N THR A 184 29.66 10.98 -10.37
CA THR A 184 30.07 9.59 -10.12
C THR A 184 30.07 9.19 -8.64
N PRO A 185 30.73 9.90 -7.70
CA PRO A 185 30.70 9.52 -6.30
C PRO A 185 29.28 9.52 -5.71
N PHE A 186 28.40 10.41 -6.18
CA PHE A 186 27.02 10.51 -5.70
C PHE A 186 26.12 9.39 -6.26
N THR A 187 26.23 9.09 -7.55
CA THR A 187 25.48 8.00 -8.19
C THR A 187 25.89 6.65 -7.61
N ILE A 188 27.19 6.36 -7.55
CA ILE A 188 27.70 5.12 -6.98
C ILE A 188 27.45 5.05 -5.46
N GLY A 189 27.55 6.17 -4.74
CA GLY A 189 27.23 6.25 -3.30
C GLY A 189 25.76 5.97 -3.00
N TRP A 190 24.84 6.53 -3.79
CA TRP A 190 23.42 6.21 -3.67
C TRP A 190 23.15 4.73 -3.99
N ALA A 191 23.79 4.18 -5.02
CA ALA A 191 23.70 2.75 -5.33
C ALA A 191 24.25 1.88 -4.19
N ALA A 192 25.33 2.30 -3.52
CA ALA A 192 25.88 1.60 -2.37
C ALA A 192 24.90 1.56 -1.19
N ALA A 193 24.24 2.70 -0.91
CA ALA A 193 23.22 2.78 0.14
C ALA A 193 21.98 1.92 -0.20
N LYS A 194 21.50 1.99 -1.45
CA LYS A 194 20.31 1.24 -1.91
C LYS A 194 20.55 -0.27 -1.93
N LEU A 195 21.73 -0.71 -2.40
CA LEU A 195 22.09 -2.12 -2.49
C LEU A 195 22.79 -2.66 -1.24
N ARG A 196 23.02 -1.80 -0.23
CA ARG A 196 23.76 -2.13 1.00
C ARG A 196 25.11 -2.82 0.73
N SER A 197 25.83 -2.33 -0.28
CA SER A 197 27.06 -2.96 -0.76
C SER A 197 28.32 -2.20 -0.32
N THR A 198 29.18 -2.89 0.44
CA THR A 198 30.45 -2.34 0.91
C THR A 198 31.44 -2.07 -0.22
N MET A 199 31.46 -2.91 -1.26
CA MET A 199 32.33 -2.70 -2.44
C MET A 199 31.93 -1.47 -3.25
N LEU A 200 30.63 -1.18 -3.37
CA LEU A 200 30.16 0.06 -3.99
C LEU A 200 30.48 1.27 -3.11
N ALA A 201 30.42 1.12 -1.78
CA ALA A 201 30.81 2.19 -0.86
C ALA A 201 32.31 2.53 -0.99
N ILE A 202 33.18 1.52 -1.08
CA ILE A 202 34.62 1.70 -1.34
C ILE A 202 34.83 2.38 -2.69
N SER A 203 34.13 1.92 -3.74
CA SER A 203 34.21 2.53 -5.08
C SER A 203 33.78 4.00 -5.07
N ALA A 204 32.68 4.33 -4.38
CA ALA A 204 32.21 5.71 -4.22
C ALA A 204 33.24 6.58 -3.48
N ALA A 205 33.89 6.02 -2.43
CA ALA A 205 34.94 6.72 -1.70
C ALA A 205 36.17 6.99 -2.57
N LEU A 206 36.61 6.02 -3.39
CA LEU A 206 37.73 6.19 -4.33
C LEU A 206 37.44 7.26 -5.39
N TYR A 207 36.24 7.22 -6.00
CA TYR A 207 35.81 8.28 -6.91
C TYR A 207 35.70 9.65 -6.21
N GLY A 208 35.22 9.66 -4.96
CA GLY A 208 35.15 10.88 -4.15
C GLY A 208 36.53 11.46 -3.85
N LEU A 209 37.53 10.63 -3.56
CA LEU A 209 38.89 11.07 -3.34
C LEU A 209 39.51 11.66 -4.61
N GLY A 210 39.28 11.03 -5.77
CA GLY A 210 39.69 11.59 -7.06
C GLY A 210 39.04 12.94 -7.35
N MET A 211 37.75 13.10 -7.00
CA MET A 211 37.04 14.38 -7.12
C MET A 211 37.63 15.46 -6.21
N ILE A 212 37.95 15.12 -4.95
CA ILE A 212 38.56 16.06 -4.00
C ILE A 212 39.96 16.46 -4.48
N ALA A 213 40.76 15.52 -4.96
CA ALA A 213 42.08 15.80 -5.53
C ALA A 213 42.00 16.74 -6.74
N PHE A 214 41.01 16.53 -7.62
CA PHE A 214 40.76 17.42 -8.76
C PHE A 214 40.36 18.83 -8.33
N VAL A 215 39.41 18.96 -7.39
CA VAL A 215 38.99 20.29 -6.89
C VAL A 215 40.16 21.00 -6.21
N ALA A 216 40.96 20.29 -5.43
CA ALA A 216 42.14 20.85 -4.77
C ALA A 216 43.21 21.31 -5.78
N ALA A 217 43.45 20.53 -6.84
CA ALA A 217 44.39 20.88 -7.91
C ALA A 217 43.94 22.10 -8.73
N VAL A 218 42.63 22.25 -8.97
CA VAL A 218 42.10 23.41 -9.71
C VAL A 218 42.03 24.68 -8.86
N ALA A 219 41.82 24.54 -7.55
CA ALA A 219 41.59 25.68 -6.65
C ALA A 219 42.87 26.29 -6.04
N GLY A 220 44.03 25.64 -6.17
CA GLY A 220 45.27 26.08 -5.56
C GLY A 220 46.51 25.74 -6.37
N ASP A 221 47.66 26.18 -5.88
CA ASP A 221 48.97 25.78 -6.40
C ASP A 221 49.31 24.38 -5.84
N GLY A 222 48.83 23.36 -6.54
CA GLY A 222 48.98 21.96 -6.14
C GLY A 222 50.39 21.44 -6.41
N SER A 223 50.79 20.36 -5.73
CA SER A 223 51.96 19.62 -6.18
C SER A 223 51.66 18.87 -7.49
N ASP A 224 52.68 18.65 -8.33
CA ASP A 224 52.56 17.84 -9.57
C ASP A 224 51.85 16.49 -9.33
N MET A 225 52.07 15.90 -8.16
CA MET A 225 51.41 14.65 -7.75
C MET A 225 49.90 14.83 -7.53
N LEU A 226 49.48 15.91 -6.89
CA LEU A 226 48.06 16.23 -6.68
C LEU A 226 47.35 16.52 -8.00
N GLU A 227 48.02 17.23 -8.91
CA GLU A 227 47.51 17.49 -10.26
C GLU A 227 47.34 16.20 -11.06
N LEU A 228 48.35 15.32 -11.06
CA LEU A 228 48.27 14.01 -11.71
C LEU A 228 47.14 13.15 -11.14
N LEU A 229 46.99 13.10 -9.81
CA LEU A 229 45.90 12.38 -9.15
C LEU A 229 44.53 12.98 -9.45
N GLY A 230 44.42 14.30 -9.51
CA GLY A 230 43.20 15.01 -9.89
C GLY A 230 42.81 14.73 -11.35
N MET A 231 43.78 14.73 -12.26
CA MET A 231 43.57 14.43 -13.68
C MET A 231 43.11 12.98 -13.86
N LEU A 232 43.82 12.00 -13.27
CA LEU A 232 43.46 10.59 -13.36
C LEU A 232 42.13 10.28 -12.66
N GLY A 233 41.89 10.90 -11.51
CA GLY A 233 40.65 10.76 -10.75
C GLY A 233 39.45 11.31 -11.51
N SER A 234 39.57 12.50 -12.11
CA SER A 234 38.52 13.12 -12.93
C SER A 234 38.26 12.32 -14.22
N GLY A 235 39.31 12.00 -14.98
CA GLY A 235 39.20 11.20 -16.21
C GLY A 235 38.63 9.80 -15.96
N GLY A 236 39.08 9.13 -14.89
CA GLY A 236 38.54 7.85 -14.45
C GLY A 236 37.09 7.94 -14.00
N SER A 237 36.71 9.02 -13.31
CA SER A 237 35.32 9.26 -12.89
C SER A 237 34.38 9.49 -14.06
N TRP A 238 34.86 10.06 -15.17
CA TRP A 238 34.02 10.35 -16.33
C TRP A 238 33.61 9.08 -17.09
N ILE A 239 34.58 8.36 -17.66
CA ILE A 239 34.31 7.15 -18.45
C ILE A 239 34.04 5.96 -17.53
N GLY A 240 34.87 5.77 -16.50
CA GLY A 240 34.73 4.67 -15.55
C GLY A 240 33.45 4.79 -14.73
N GLY A 241 33.08 5.99 -14.27
CA GLY A 241 31.82 6.22 -13.56
C GLY A 241 30.58 5.93 -14.40
N PHE A 242 30.61 6.30 -15.68
CA PHE A 242 29.53 5.98 -16.63
C PHE A 242 29.37 4.47 -16.84
N VAL A 243 30.47 3.78 -17.17
CA VAL A 243 30.45 2.31 -17.36
C VAL A 243 30.02 1.59 -16.09
N HIS A 244 30.55 1.99 -14.93
CA HIS A 244 30.18 1.42 -13.63
C HIS A 244 28.67 1.61 -13.38
N SER A 245 28.14 2.80 -13.66
CA SER A 245 26.71 3.10 -13.53
C SER A 245 25.85 2.24 -14.46
N LEU A 246 26.25 2.03 -15.71
CA LEU A 246 25.54 1.13 -16.64
C LEU A 246 25.53 -0.33 -16.17
N ILE A 247 26.66 -0.84 -15.67
CA ILE A 247 26.78 -2.21 -15.17
C ILE A 247 25.83 -2.45 -13.99
N ILE A 248 25.79 -1.51 -13.03
CA ILE A 248 24.97 -1.67 -11.82
C ILE A 248 23.52 -1.24 -12.01
N ARG A 249 23.21 -0.48 -13.07
CA ARG A 249 21.87 0.05 -13.36
C ARG A 249 20.78 -1.00 -13.20
N LYS A 250 20.97 -2.19 -13.76
CA LYS A 250 19.99 -3.28 -13.64
C LYS A 250 19.78 -3.70 -12.19
N ARG A 251 20.82 -3.78 -11.36
CA ARG A 251 20.68 -4.15 -9.94
C ARG A 251 20.02 -3.05 -9.11
N VAL A 252 20.34 -1.80 -9.42
CA VAL A 252 19.81 -0.62 -8.72
C VAL A 252 18.33 -0.37 -9.04
N PHE A 253 17.90 -0.69 -10.27
CA PHE A 253 16.54 -0.42 -10.77
C PHE A 253 15.72 -1.68 -11.09
N SER A 254 16.26 -2.89 -10.94
CA SER A 254 15.43 -4.08 -10.89
C SER A 254 14.60 -3.98 -9.62
N SER A 255 13.29 -3.80 -9.77
CA SER A 255 12.36 -4.17 -8.70
C SER A 255 12.68 -5.60 -8.31
N SER A 256 13.30 -5.79 -7.15
CA SER A 256 13.38 -7.09 -6.49
C SER A 256 12.02 -7.48 -5.92
N GLU A 257 10.94 -7.09 -6.59
CA GLU A 257 9.59 -7.44 -6.24
C GLU A 257 9.43 -8.87 -6.70
N THR A 258 9.37 -9.77 -5.73
CA THR A 258 9.08 -11.17 -5.96
C THR A 258 7.66 -11.30 -6.55
N PRO A 259 7.32 -12.42 -7.21
CA PRO A 259 5.94 -12.69 -7.60
C PRO A 259 4.94 -12.53 -6.44
N ASN A 260 5.38 -12.80 -5.20
CA ASN A 260 4.57 -12.61 -4.00
C ASN A 260 4.34 -11.12 -3.69
N ASP A 261 5.33 -10.25 -3.88
CA ASP A 261 5.19 -8.81 -3.67
C ASP A 261 4.18 -8.20 -4.65
N TYR A 262 4.20 -8.65 -5.92
CA TYR A 262 3.18 -8.26 -6.90
C TYR A 262 1.79 -8.75 -6.51
N ALA A 263 1.66 -9.99 -6.02
CA ALA A 263 0.39 -10.52 -5.57
C ALA A 263 -0.18 -9.71 -4.39
N ILE A 264 0.67 -9.33 -3.43
CA ILE A 264 0.29 -8.49 -2.29
C ILE A 264 -0.12 -7.09 -2.77
N ALA A 265 0.67 -6.45 -3.63
CA ALA A 265 0.37 -5.13 -4.16
C ALA A 265 -0.95 -5.11 -4.95
N ALA A 266 -1.20 -6.13 -5.77
CA ALA A 266 -2.45 -6.27 -6.50
C ALA A 266 -3.66 -6.50 -5.55
N ALA A 267 -3.49 -7.30 -4.50
CA ALA A 267 -4.54 -7.51 -3.50
C ALA A 267 -4.86 -6.21 -2.73
N GLN A 268 -3.83 -5.44 -2.35
CA GLN A 268 -3.99 -4.13 -1.73
C GLN A 268 -4.68 -3.13 -2.67
N GLN A 269 -4.29 -3.10 -3.95
CA GLN A 269 -4.92 -2.26 -4.96
C GLN A 269 -6.42 -2.60 -5.10
N ARG A 270 -6.80 -3.87 -5.16
CA ARG A 270 -8.22 -4.28 -5.21
C ARG A 270 -8.98 -3.80 -3.98
N ARG A 271 -8.41 -3.93 -2.78
CA ARG A 271 -9.02 -3.43 -1.54
C ARG A 271 -9.24 -1.92 -1.58
N GLN A 272 -8.27 -1.15 -2.10
CA GLN A 272 -8.41 0.28 -2.28
C GLN A 272 -9.52 0.64 -3.27
N LEU A 273 -9.60 -0.06 -4.40
CA LEU A 273 -10.67 0.14 -5.38
C LEU A 273 -12.06 -0.14 -4.79
N ARG A 274 -12.21 -1.20 -3.97
CA ARG A 274 -13.46 -1.46 -3.25
C ARG A 274 -13.82 -0.33 -2.29
N GLN A 275 -12.84 0.19 -1.56
CA GLN A 275 -13.08 1.30 -0.64
C GLN A 275 -13.52 2.57 -1.38
N GLN A 276 -12.86 2.91 -2.48
CA GLN A 276 -13.23 4.05 -3.32
C GLN A 276 -14.63 3.88 -3.91
N ALA A 277 -14.98 2.67 -4.36
CA ALA A 277 -16.31 2.37 -4.86
C ALA A 277 -17.40 2.50 -3.78
N ARG A 278 -17.12 2.09 -2.53
CA ARG A 278 -18.05 2.29 -1.40
C ARG A 278 -18.20 3.76 -1.04
N GLU A 279 -17.11 4.49 -0.92
CA GLU A 279 -17.13 5.93 -0.65
C GLU A 279 -17.91 6.68 -1.74
N LEU A 280 -17.73 6.31 -3.01
CA LEU A 280 -18.50 6.88 -4.11
C LEU A 280 -20.00 6.56 -3.98
N ALA A 281 -20.35 5.33 -3.64
CA ALA A 281 -21.74 4.91 -3.45
C ALA A 281 -22.42 5.55 -2.22
N GLU A 282 -21.68 5.77 -1.14
CA GLU A 282 -22.17 6.48 0.05
C GLU A 282 -22.47 7.95 -0.27
N ASN A 283 -21.62 8.59 -1.08
CA ASN A 283 -21.78 10.00 -1.46
C ASN A 283 -22.84 10.20 -2.57
N ASP A 284 -22.88 9.31 -3.56
CA ASP A 284 -23.82 9.38 -4.69
C ASP A 284 -24.29 7.98 -5.13
N PRO A 285 -25.37 7.46 -4.52
CA PRO A 285 -25.94 6.15 -4.87
C PRO A 285 -26.45 6.07 -6.31
N ALA A 286 -26.92 7.19 -6.89
CA ALA A 286 -27.43 7.21 -8.26
C ALA A 286 -26.30 7.02 -9.27
N LEU A 287 -25.19 7.75 -9.08
CA LEU A 287 -23.99 7.58 -9.90
C LEU A 287 -23.38 6.18 -9.75
N ALA A 288 -23.38 5.60 -8.55
CA ALA A 288 -22.91 4.22 -8.35
C ALA A 288 -23.71 3.20 -9.18
N ARG A 289 -25.03 3.40 -9.31
CA ARG A 289 -25.90 2.58 -10.17
C ARG A 289 -25.61 2.79 -11.66
N GLU A 290 -25.37 4.04 -12.08
CA GLU A 290 -24.99 4.35 -13.47
C GLU A 290 -23.64 3.70 -13.85
N LEU A 291 -22.67 3.71 -12.92
CA LEU A 291 -21.36 3.07 -13.08
C LEU A 291 -21.40 1.54 -12.92
N ARG A 292 -22.54 0.97 -12.54
CA ARG A 292 -22.75 -0.48 -12.37
C ARG A 292 -21.82 -1.08 -11.33
N ILE A 293 -21.56 -0.34 -10.25
CA ILE A 293 -20.81 -0.82 -9.09
C ILE A 293 -21.54 -2.03 -8.50
N GLY A 294 -20.81 -3.10 -8.21
CA GLY A 294 -21.38 -4.33 -7.68
C GLY A 294 -22.06 -5.23 -8.71
N ARG A 295 -22.05 -4.87 -10.01
CA ARG A 295 -22.78 -5.61 -11.06
C ARG A 295 -21.83 -6.19 -12.11
N PRO A 296 -21.07 -7.27 -11.78
CA PRO A 296 -20.16 -7.90 -12.73
C PRO A 296 -20.89 -8.62 -13.89
N ASP A 297 -22.20 -8.84 -13.78
CA ASP A 297 -23.06 -9.37 -14.83
C ASP A 297 -23.35 -8.37 -15.95
N LEU A 298 -23.16 -7.07 -15.70
CA LEU A 298 -23.42 -6.02 -16.68
C LEU A 298 -22.08 -5.50 -17.26
N PRO A 299 -22.04 -5.11 -18.54
CA PRO A 299 -20.82 -4.54 -19.12
C PRO A 299 -20.50 -3.22 -18.43
N ARG A 300 -19.28 -3.07 -17.91
CA ARG A 300 -18.89 -1.91 -17.09
C ARG A 300 -17.48 -1.43 -17.44
N THR A 301 -17.26 -0.14 -17.31
CA THR A 301 -15.95 0.51 -17.52
C THR A 301 -15.27 0.85 -16.20
N TYR A 302 -16.04 0.98 -15.12
CA TYR A 302 -15.54 1.27 -13.79
C TYR A 302 -15.08 -0.02 -13.10
N ASP A 303 -13.87 -0.01 -12.53
CA ASP A 303 -13.34 -1.12 -11.73
C ASP A 303 -13.62 -0.87 -10.25
N ASP A 304 -14.58 -1.61 -9.70
CA ASP A 304 -14.99 -1.54 -8.30
C ASP A 304 -14.17 -2.47 -7.38
N GLY A 305 -13.09 -3.07 -7.87
CA GLY A 305 -12.27 -4.00 -7.09
C GLY A 305 -12.94 -5.37 -6.87
N GLY A 306 -14.03 -5.66 -7.59
CA GLY A 306 -14.77 -6.93 -7.53
C GLY A 306 -15.85 -6.95 -6.46
N LEU A 307 -16.53 -5.82 -6.23
CA LEU A 307 -17.72 -5.79 -5.38
C LEU A 307 -18.89 -6.51 -6.03
N VAL A 308 -19.81 -7.01 -5.21
CA VAL A 308 -21.11 -7.55 -5.61
C VAL A 308 -22.23 -6.81 -4.88
N ASP A 309 -23.14 -6.21 -5.63
CA ASP A 309 -24.34 -5.56 -5.11
C ASP A 309 -25.41 -6.61 -4.83
N VAL A 310 -25.58 -6.98 -3.56
CA VAL A 310 -26.45 -8.08 -3.14
C VAL A 310 -27.93 -7.77 -3.40
N ASN A 311 -28.31 -6.49 -3.42
CA ASN A 311 -29.69 -6.09 -3.64
C ASN A 311 -30.13 -6.21 -5.11
N HIS A 312 -29.19 -6.10 -6.05
CA HIS A 312 -29.52 -6.05 -7.47
C HIS A 312 -28.88 -7.15 -8.33
N ALA A 313 -27.80 -7.79 -7.86
CA ALA A 313 -27.13 -8.85 -8.60
C ALA A 313 -28.02 -10.10 -8.73
N PRO A 314 -27.89 -10.88 -9.82
CA PRO A 314 -28.60 -12.14 -9.97
C PRO A 314 -27.99 -13.23 -9.06
N ALA A 315 -28.75 -14.30 -8.80
CA ALA A 315 -28.33 -15.37 -7.89
C ALA A 315 -27.02 -16.04 -8.32
N GLU A 316 -26.77 -16.14 -9.63
CA GLU A 316 -25.57 -16.74 -10.21
C GLU A 316 -24.31 -15.93 -9.86
N VAL A 317 -24.42 -14.61 -9.79
CA VAL A 317 -23.31 -13.73 -9.36
C VAL A 317 -23.08 -13.84 -7.87
N ILE A 318 -24.15 -13.81 -7.06
CA ILE A 318 -24.06 -13.94 -5.60
C ILE A 318 -23.45 -15.30 -5.23
N ALA A 319 -23.76 -16.37 -5.95
CA ALA A 319 -23.17 -17.69 -5.77
C ALA A 319 -21.66 -17.74 -6.08
N GLY A 320 -21.11 -16.73 -6.77
CA GLY A 320 -19.68 -16.61 -7.03
C GLY A 320 -18.89 -16.04 -5.84
N LEU A 321 -19.56 -15.52 -4.81
CA LEU A 321 -18.90 -15.02 -3.59
C LEU A 321 -18.33 -16.19 -2.76
N PRO A 322 -17.21 -16.00 -2.03
CA PRO A 322 -16.61 -17.03 -1.21
C PRO A 322 -17.60 -17.64 -0.21
N GLY A 323 -17.72 -18.97 -0.26
CA GLY A 323 -18.60 -19.73 0.63
C GLY A 323 -20.11 -19.56 0.35
N MET A 324 -20.50 -18.75 -0.63
CA MET A 324 -21.85 -18.73 -1.16
C MET A 324 -22.04 -19.87 -2.16
N ASN A 325 -23.21 -20.49 -2.16
CA ASN A 325 -23.60 -21.49 -3.15
C ASN A 325 -24.93 -21.11 -3.79
N GLY A 326 -25.33 -21.80 -4.85
CA GLY A 326 -26.55 -21.48 -5.59
C GLY A 326 -27.83 -21.56 -4.75
N GLN A 327 -27.89 -22.42 -3.73
CA GLN A 327 -29.03 -22.49 -2.82
C GLN A 327 -29.08 -21.26 -1.90
N LEU A 328 -27.95 -20.88 -1.33
CA LEU A 328 -27.85 -19.72 -0.46
C LEU A 328 -28.12 -18.42 -1.22
N ALA A 329 -27.58 -18.30 -2.43
CA ALA A 329 -27.82 -17.16 -3.31
C ALA A 329 -29.30 -17.00 -3.70
N ARG A 330 -30.03 -18.11 -3.94
CA ARG A 330 -31.48 -18.05 -4.16
C ARG A 330 -32.23 -17.55 -2.92
N ARG A 331 -31.86 -18.05 -1.73
CA ARG A 331 -32.43 -17.56 -0.47
C ARG A 331 -32.16 -16.08 -0.23
N VAL A 332 -30.97 -15.57 -0.61
CA VAL A 332 -30.66 -14.13 -0.57
C VAL A 332 -31.64 -13.34 -1.45
N VAL A 333 -31.89 -13.81 -2.67
CA VAL A 333 -32.81 -13.15 -3.62
C VAL A 333 -34.26 -13.20 -3.13
N GLU A 334 -34.69 -14.29 -2.50
CA GLU A 334 -36.01 -14.38 -1.87
C GLU A 334 -36.12 -13.41 -0.69
N ALA A 335 -35.15 -13.43 0.22
CA ALA A 335 -35.15 -12.61 1.42
C ALA A 335 -35.10 -11.10 1.13
N ARG A 336 -34.35 -10.64 0.11
CA ARG A 336 -34.33 -9.21 -0.26
C ARG A 336 -35.69 -8.71 -0.78
N VAL A 337 -36.49 -9.57 -1.40
CA VAL A 337 -37.83 -9.18 -1.87
C VAL A 337 -38.77 -9.02 -0.68
N GLU A 338 -38.69 -9.93 0.29
CA GLU A 338 -39.52 -9.88 1.51
C GLU A 338 -39.17 -8.68 2.40
N MET A 339 -37.89 -8.31 2.48
CA MET A 339 -37.40 -7.24 3.36
C MET A 339 -37.27 -5.88 2.69
N GLY A 340 -37.44 -5.79 1.37
CA GLY A 340 -37.24 -4.54 0.62
C GLY A 340 -35.77 -4.17 0.42
N GLY A 341 -34.88 -5.16 0.41
CA GLY A 341 -33.43 -4.98 0.33
C GLY A 341 -32.72 -5.17 1.67
N PHE A 342 -31.40 -5.29 1.62
CA PHE A 342 -30.50 -5.28 2.78
C PHE A 342 -29.77 -3.93 2.86
N VAL A 343 -29.34 -3.53 4.06
CA VAL A 343 -28.47 -2.35 4.23
C VAL A 343 -27.03 -2.73 4.61
N SER A 344 -26.80 -3.97 5.02
CA SER A 344 -25.49 -4.46 5.45
C SER A 344 -25.30 -5.97 5.27
N ALA A 345 -24.06 -6.45 5.45
CA ALA A 345 -23.75 -7.89 5.43
C ALA A 345 -24.26 -8.60 6.68
N GLU A 346 -24.34 -7.88 7.79
CA GLU A 346 -24.93 -8.33 9.03
C GLU A 346 -26.41 -8.64 8.85
N ASP A 347 -27.16 -7.83 8.09
CA ASP A 347 -28.57 -8.11 7.80
C ASP A 347 -28.75 -9.37 6.97
N VAL A 348 -27.90 -9.56 5.95
CA VAL A 348 -27.88 -10.81 5.15
C VAL A 348 -27.57 -12.01 6.05
N SER A 349 -26.60 -11.85 6.96
CA SER A 349 -26.20 -12.89 7.91
C SER A 349 -27.34 -13.27 8.85
N ILE A 350 -28.08 -12.29 9.36
CA ILE A 350 -29.21 -12.50 10.27
C ILE A 350 -30.37 -13.15 9.52
N ALA A 351 -30.71 -12.65 8.33
CA ALA A 351 -31.82 -13.16 7.54
C ALA A 351 -31.63 -14.62 7.09
N LEU A 352 -30.39 -15.03 6.88
CA LEU A 352 -30.07 -16.37 6.37
C LEU A 352 -29.46 -17.32 7.40
N ASP A 353 -29.25 -16.86 8.63
CA ASP A 353 -28.55 -17.57 9.71
C ASP A 353 -27.15 -18.05 9.27
N LEU A 354 -26.37 -17.10 8.72
CA LEU A 354 -25.03 -17.40 8.19
C LEU A 354 -23.99 -17.53 9.31
N PRO A 355 -23.01 -18.46 9.17
CA PRO A 355 -21.88 -18.54 10.09
C PRO A 355 -21.00 -17.28 10.01
N PRO A 356 -20.40 -16.84 11.13
CA PRO A 356 -19.64 -15.57 11.21
C PRO A 356 -18.49 -15.42 10.20
N ARG A 357 -17.90 -16.54 9.75
CA ARG A 357 -16.82 -16.51 8.75
C ARG A 357 -17.31 -16.01 7.39
N LEU A 358 -18.54 -16.39 6.99
CA LEU A 358 -19.11 -15.91 5.72
C LEU A 358 -19.46 -14.43 5.80
N THR A 359 -19.94 -13.95 6.95
CA THR A 359 -20.23 -12.54 7.15
C THR A 359 -18.99 -11.67 6.92
N ALA A 360 -17.82 -12.10 7.43
CA ALA A 360 -16.56 -11.37 7.21
C ALA A 360 -16.17 -11.27 5.72
N ASP A 361 -16.34 -12.35 4.96
CA ASP A 361 -16.09 -12.36 3.52
C ASP A 361 -17.09 -11.46 2.77
N LEU A 362 -18.36 -11.47 3.17
CA LEU A 362 -19.39 -10.59 2.62
C LEU A 362 -19.07 -9.12 2.88
N VAL A 363 -18.70 -8.74 4.12
CA VAL A 363 -18.28 -7.37 4.44
C VAL A 363 -17.16 -6.88 3.51
N GLU A 364 -16.18 -7.74 3.18
CA GLU A 364 -15.09 -7.35 2.28
C GLU A 364 -15.53 -7.23 0.81
N LEU A 365 -16.49 -8.04 0.35
CA LEU A 365 -16.77 -8.25 -1.08
C LEU A 365 -18.14 -7.75 -1.55
N THR A 366 -19.01 -7.29 -0.67
CA THR A 366 -20.35 -6.82 -1.05
C THR A 366 -20.56 -5.33 -0.85
N ILE A 367 -21.59 -4.83 -1.52
CA ILE A 367 -22.18 -3.51 -1.36
C ILE A 367 -23.70 -3.64 -1.41
N TYR A 368 -24.42 -2.66 -0.83
CA TYR A 368 -25.87 -2.69 -0.67
C TYR A 368 -26.45 -1.37 -1.17
N LEU A 369 -26.75 -1.31 -2.47
CA LEU A 369 -27.35 -0.10 -3.05
C LEU A 369 -28.88 -0.11 -2.84
N PRO A 370 -29.50 1.07 -2.64
CA PRO A 370 -30.95 1.20 -2.48
C PRO A 370 -31.73 0.99 -3.78
#